data_AF-A0A0B8NRY0-F1
#
_entry.id   AF-A0A0B8NRY0-F1
#
_cell.length_a   1.000
_cell.length_b   1.000
_cell.length_c   1.000
_cell.angle_alpha   90.00
_cell.angle_beta   90.00
_cell.angle_gamma   90.00
#
_symmetry.space_group_name_H-M   'P 1'
#
loop_
_entity.id
_entity.type
_entity.pdbx_description
1 polymer ?
#
loop_
_entity_poly.entity_id
_entity_poly.type
_entity_poly.pdbx_seq_one_letter_code
_entity_poly.pdbx_strand_id
1 'polypeptide(L)' 'MNEQNPEATGFYKKMGFKVTSRSPLDDMGKPFPILHMELDK' A
#
# COMPACT_ATOMS: atom_id res chain seq x y z
N MET A 1 -2.57 -0.81 2.37
CA MET A 1 -3.54 -0.47 1.29
C MET A 1 -3.56 -1.58 0.26
N ASN A 2 -4.70 -1.92 -0.35
CA ASN A 2 -4.70 -2.92 -1.43
C ASN A 2 -4.15 -2.26 -2.71
N GLU A 3 -3.18 -2.92 -3.37
CA GLU A 3 -2.49 -2.42 -4.57
C GLU A 3 -3.44 -2.06 -5.72
N GLN A 4 -4.63 -2.66 -5.72
CA GLN A 4 -5.67 -2.48 -6.74
C GLN A 4 -6.41 -1.13 -6.64
N ASN A 5 -6.12 -0.29 -5.65
CA ASN A 5 -6.72 1.04 -5.51
C ASN A 5 -5.71 2.16 -5.89
N PRO A 6 -5.64 2.54 -7.18
CA PRO A 6 -4.72 3.57 -7.64
C PRO A 6 -5.06 4.96 -7.09
N GLU A 7 -6.33 5.24 -6.81
CA GLU A 7 -6.77 6.52 -6.23
C GLU A 7 -6.25 6.70 -4.80
N ALA A 8 -6.42 5.67 -3.96
CA ALA A 8 -5.86 5.67 -2.62
C ALA A 8 -4.34 5.82 -2.64
N THR A 9 -3.66 5.06 -3.50
CA THR A 9 -2.20 5.14 -3.64
C THR A 9 -1.74 6.56 -4.03
N GLY A 10 -2.46 7.23 -4.95
CA GLY A 10 -2.20 8.61 -5.34
C GLY A 10 -2.43 9.59 -4.19
N PHE A 11 -3.48 9.40 -3.38
CA PHE A 11 -3.78 10.22 -2.21
C PHE A 11 -2.65 10.16 -1.17
N TYR A 12 -2.21 8.97 -0.75
CA TYR A 12 -1.15 8.82 0.24
C TYR A 12 0.22 9.31 -0.26
N LYS A 13 0.53 9.10 -1.54
CA LYS A 13 1.75 9.67 -2.15
C LYS A 13 1.77 11.20 -2.08
N LYS A 14 0.65 11.88 -2.35
CA LYS A 14 0.55 13.34 -2.22
C LYS A 14 0.69 13.82 -0.77
N MET A 15 0.31 13.00 0.20
CA MET A 15 0.52 13.26 1.62
C MET A 15 1.97 13.01 2.09
N GLY A 16 2.87 12.56 1.20
CA GLY A 16 4.27 12.29 1.53
C GLY A 16 4.57 10.85 1.92
N PHE A 17 3.59 9.95 1.86
CA PHE A 17 3.83 8.53 2.12
C PHE A 17 4.53 7.87 0.93
N LYS A 18 5.47 6.97 1.23
CA LYS A 18 6.16 6.14 0.25
C LYS A 18 5.88 4.67 0.54
N VAL A 19 5.81 3.86 -0.51
CA VAL A 19 5.70 2.40 -0.37
C VAL A 19 7.04 1.87 0.12
N THR A 20 7.05 1.16 1.25
CA THR A 20 8.26 0.59 1.85
C THR A 20 8.33 -0.92 1.70
N SER A 21 7.17 -1.60 1.61
CA SER A 21 7.13 -3.03 1.29
C SER A 21 5.78 -3.45 0.69
N ARG A 22 5.76 -4.69 0.17
CA ARG A 22 4.57 -5.32 -0.43
C ARG A 22 4.43 -6.75 0.08
N SER A 23 3.26 -7.07 0.63
CA SER A 23 2.87 -8.45 0.95
C SER A 23 2.08 -9.03 -0.21
N PRO A 24 2.44 -10.23 -0.73
CA PRO A 24 1.71 -10.85 -1.85
C PRO A 24 0.34 -11.40 -1.44
N LEU A 25 0.17 -11.71 -0.15
CA LEU A 25 -1.06 -12.23 0.44
C LEU A 25 -1.56 -11.29 1.55
N ASP A 26 -2.86 -11.32 1.82
CA ASP A 26 -3.42 -10.68 3.00
C ASP A 26 -3.28 -11.56 4.25
N ASP A 27 -3.75 -11.07 5.40
CA ASP A 27 -3.66 -11.75 6.69
C ASP A 27 -4.42 -13.10 6.73
N MET A 28 -5.37 -13.33 5.82
CA MET A 28 -6.06 -14.61 5.63
C MET A 28 -5.42 -15.51 4.55
N GLY A 29 -4.28 -15.12 3.97
CA GLY A 29 -3.57 -15.91 2.95
C GLY A 29 -4.19 -15.85 1.56
N LYS A 30 -5.12 -14.92 1.28
CA LYS A 30 -5.70 -14.77 -0.06
C LYS A 30 -4.79 -13.87 -0.91
N PRO A 31 -4.82 -13.99 -2.25
CA PRO A 31 -3.95 -13.25 -3.16
C PRO A 31 -4.45 -11.81 -3.37
N PHE A 32 -4.56 -11.04 -2.29
CA PHE A 32 -4.84 -9.61 -2.31
C PHE A 32 -3.59 -8.86 -1.83
N PRO A 33 -2.72 -8.42 -2.74
CA PRO A 33 -1.47 -7.79 -2.35
C PRO A 33 -1.67 -6.52 -1.55
N ILE A 34 -0.98 -6.42 -0.42
CA ILE A 34 -1.02 -5.27 0.47
C ILE A 34 0.25 -4.44 0.30
N LEU A 35 0.07 -3.15 0.02
CA LEU A 35 1.14 -2.15 0.09
C LEU A 35 1.24 -1.61 1.51
N HIS A 36 2.46 -1.68 2.05
CA HIS A 36 2.86 -0.99 3.27
C HIS A 36 3.48 0.34 2.89
N MET A 37 3.01 1.40 3.54
CA MET A 37 3.44 2.76 3.25
C MET A 37 3.81 3.46 4.54
N GLU A 38 4.88 4.24 4.50
CA GLU A 38 5.38 5.01 5.64
C GLU A 38 5.54 6.47 5.22
N LEU A 39 5.29 7.39 6.16
CA LEU A 39 5.50 8.81 5.95
C LEU A 39 7.00 9.10 6.03
N ASP A 40 7.57 9.51 4.90
CA ASP A 40 8.97 9.94 4.83
C ASP A 40 9.06 11.31 5.52
N LYS A 41 9.73 11.35 6.69
CA LYS A 41 9.95 12.59 7.45
C LYS A 41 11.18 13.34 6.96
#